data_AF-A0A9D2PNE0-F1
#
_entry.id   AF-A0A9D2PNE0-F1
#
_cell.length_a   1.000
_cell.length_b   1.000
_cell.length_c   1.000
_cell.angle_alpha   90.00
_cell.angle_beta   90.00
_cell.angle_gamma   90.00
#
_symmetry.space_group_name_H-M   'P 1'
#
loop_
_entity.id
_entity.type
_entity.pdbx_description
1 polymer ?
#
loop_
_entity_poly.entity_id
_entity_poly.type
_entity_poly.pdbx_seq_one_letter_code
_entity_poly.pdbx_strand_id
1 'polypeptide(L)'
;VLADDVKTISRAPGIGKKTAQKLILELKDKLSLEEAFEKKTEHLQGADAQEMSGLSDMRKEAVEALTALGYSGADALKAVKKVEITQEMNVELLLKAALKNMF
;
A
#
# COMPACT_ATOMS: atom_id res chain seq x y z
N VAL A 1 -9.09 18.77 -7.74
CA VAL A 1 -8.03 19.81 -7.83
C VAL A 1 -6.71 19.07 -7.80
N LEU A 2 -6.10 18.88 -8.97
CA LEU A 2 -5.05 17.88 -9.21
C LEU A 2 -3.70 18.31 -8.60
N ALA A 3 -3.04 17.35 -7.95
CA ALA A 3 -1.84 17.48 -7.13
C ALA A 3 -0.53 17.79 -7.89
N ASP A 4 -0.41 19.00 -8.45
CA ASP A 4 0.86 19.47 -9.06
C ASP A 4 1.27 20.89 -8.61
N ASP A 5 0.59 21.44 -7.61
CA ASP A 5 0.74 22.85 -7.26
C ASP A 5 1.88 23.09 -6.26
N VAL A 6 3.12 22.94 -6.76
CA VAL A 6 4.38 23.20 -6.03
C VAL A 6 4.34 24.58 -5.38
N LYS A 7 3.77 25.58 -6.05
CA LYS A 7 3.68 26.95 -5.54
C LYS A 7 2.82 27.01 -4.29
N THR A 8 1.66 26.35 -4.29
CA THR A 8 0.74 26.31 -3.15
C THR A 8 1.36 25.58 -1.96
N ILE A 9 2.01 24.44 -2.18
CA ILE A 9 2.70 23.68 -1.12
C ILE A 9 3.90 24.45 -0.55
N SER A 10 4.66 25.15 -1.41
CA SER A 10 5.83 25.95 -1.01
C SER A 10 5.50 27.26 -0.27
N ARG A 11 4.22 27.66 -0.18
CA ARG A 11 3.80 28.82 0.61
C ARG A 11 3.65 28.50 2.10
N ALA A 12 3.67 27.22 2.47
CA ALA A 12 3.68 26.82 3.88
C ALA A 12 5.01 27.21 4.55
N PRO A 13 4.99 27.80 5.76
CA PRO A 13 6.20 28.19 6.46
C PRO A 13 7.07 26.95 6.73
N GLY A 14 8.33 26.98 6.27
CA GLY A 14 9.27 25.87 6.40
C GLY A 14 9.32 24.89 5.21
N ILE A 15 8.49 25.03 4.19
CA ILE A 15 8.51 24.17 2.99
C ILE A 15 9.09 24.93 1.78
N GLY A 16 10.34 24.64 1.42
CA GLY A 16 10.98 25.20 0.23
C GLY A 16 10.54 24.51 -1.08
N LYS A 17 10.87 25.10 -2.23
CA LYS A 17 10.55 24.54 -3.57
C LYS A 17 11.00 23.08 -3.76
N LYS A 18 12.21 22.73 -3.32
CA LYS A 18 12.75 21.36 -3.45
C LYS A 18 11.99 20.37 -2.56
N THR A 19 11.66 20.78 -1.34
CA THR A 19 10.88 19.96 -0.39
C THR A 19 9.46 19.76 -0.90
N ALA A 20 8.82 20.82 -1.39
CA ALA A 20 7.49 20.74 -2.00
C ALA A 20 7.46 19.79 -3.21
N GLN A 21 8.44 19.87 -4.12
CA GLN A 21 8.54 18.97 -5.26
C GLN A 21 8.71 17.50 -4.83
N LYS A 22 9.55 17.25 -3.81
CA LYS A 22 9.73 15.89 -3.28
C LYS A 22 8.45 15.34 -2.66
N LEU A 23 7.74 16.15 -1.86
CA LEU A 23 6.45 15.75 -1.27
C LEU A 23 5.41 15.45 -2.35
N ILE A 24 5.31 16.28 -3.39
CA ILE A 24 4.33 16.08 -4.46
C ILE A 24 4.61 14.78 -5.21
N LEU A 25 5.88 14.47 -5.49
CA LEU A 25 6.25 13.22 -6.15
C LEU A 25 5.90 12.00 -5.28
N GLU A 26 6.26 12.02 -3.99
CA GLU A 26 5.94 10.92 -3.08
C GLU A 26 4.43 10.75 -2.86
N LEU A 27 3.66 11.84 -2.79
CA LEU A 27 2.21 11.79 -2.66
C LEU A 27 1.55 11.29 -3.95
N LYS A 28 2.05 11.67 -5.13
CA LYS A 28 1.59 11.11 -6.40
C LYS A 28 1.87 9.62 -6.51
N ASP A 29 3.06 9.18 -6.11
CA ASP A 29 3.40 7.75 -6.10
C ASP A 29 2.47 6.97 -5.17
N LYS A 30 2.17 7.49 -3.97
CA LYS A 30 1.21 6.87 -3.04
C LYS A 30 -0.21 6.85 -3.60
N LEU A 31 -0.73 7.98 -4.08
CA LEU A 31 -2.09 8.05 -4.63
C LEU A 31 -2.26 7.16 -5.87
N SER A 32 -1.24 7.10 -6.74
CA SER A 32 -1.25 6.23 -7.92
C SER A 32 -1.18 4.74 -7.54
N LEU A 33 -0.46 4.40 -6.46
CA LEU A 33 -0.46 3.07 -5.88
C LEU A 33 -1.82 2.70 -5.31
N GLU A 34 -2.46 3.58 -4.54
CA GLU A 34 -3.82 3.38 -4.03
C GLU A 34 -4.84 3.21 -5.17
N GLU A 35 -4.82 4.07 -6.19
CA GLU A 35 -5.73 3.96 -7.35
C GLU A 35 -5.47 2.70 -8.18
N ALA A 36 -4.21 2.29 -8.34
CA ALA A 36 -3.85 1.03 -9.01
C ALA A 36 -4.26 -0.19 -8.17
N PHE A 37 -4.25 -0.05 -6.84
CA PHE A 37 -4.72 -1.09 -5.92
C PHE A 37 -6.24 -1.24 -6.01
N GLU A 38 -6.99 -0.14 -5.95
CA GLU A 38 -8.44 -0.12 -6.08
C GLU A 38 -8.91 -0.67 -7.43
N LYS A 39 -8.32 -0.22 -8.55
CA LYS A 39 -8.68 -0.73 -9.89
C LYS A 39 -8.38 -2.21 -10.07
N LYS A 40 -7.34 -2.73 -9.40
CA LYS A 40 -7.03 -4.16 -9.45
C LYS A 40 -7.99 -4.99 -8.60
N THR A 41 -8.47 -4.43 -7.49
CA THR A 41 -9.55 -5.02 -6.68
C THR A 41 -10.88 -5.05 -7.45
N GLU A 42 -11.18 -4.04 -8.28
CA GLU A 42 -12.39 -4.03 -9.11
C GLU A 42 -12.37 -5.10 -10.22
N HIS A 43 -11.20 -5.40 -10.81
CA HIS A 43 -11.09 -6.37 -11.91
C HIS A 43 -11.13 -7.85 -11.47
N LEU A 44 -11.20 -8.13 -10.16
CA LEU A 44 -11.35 -9.48 -9.59
C LEU A 44 -12.82 -9.87 -9.33
N GLN A 45 -13.79 -9.01 -9.69
CA GLN A 45 -15.22 -9.29 -9.60
C GLN A 45 -15.68 -10.26 -10.71
N GLY A 46 -15.19 -11.50 -10.62
CA GLY A 46 -15.58 -12.61 -11.48
C GLY A 46 -15.60 -13.90 -10.67
N ALA A 47 -16.77 -14.24 -10.14
CA ALA A 47 -17.21 -15.55 -9.62
C ALA A 47 -16.60 -16.14 -8.32
N ASP A 48 -15.55 -15.58 -7.70
CA ASP A 48 -14.92 -16.13 -6.47
C ASP A 48 -14.89 -15.12 -5.29
N ALA A 49 -15.90 -14.26 -5.23
CA ALA A 49 -15.82 -12.98 -4.50
C ALA A 49 -15.81 -13.07 -2.97
N GLN A 50 -16.31 -14.15 -2.36
CA GLN A 50 -16.53 -14.19 -0.91
C GLN A 50 -15.33 -14.74 -0.12
N GLU A 51 -14.59 -15.69 -0.69
CA GLU A 51 -13.34 -16.18 -0.09
C GLU A 51 -12.15 -15.27 -0.45
N MET A 52 -12.12 -14.74 -1.68
CA MET A 52 -11.12 -13.74 -2.05
C MET A 52 -11.28 -12.40 -1.32
N SER A 53 -12.48 -12.01 -0.88
CA SER A 53 -12.61 -10.75 -0.11
C SER A 53 -11.94 -10.87 1.25
N GLY A 54 -12.16 -11.97 1.99
CA GLY A 54 -11.50 -12.21 3.27
C GLY A 54 -9.97 -12.31 3.15
N LEU A 55 -9.48 -12.99 2.10
CA LEU A 55 -8.05 -13.07 1.78
C LEU A 55 -7.46 -11.71 1.37
N SER A 56 -8.25 -10.89 0.67
CA SER A 56 -7.87 -9.53 0.27
C SER A 56 -7.83 -8.59 1.46
N ASP A 57 -8.77 -8.71 2.39
CA ASP A 57 -8.83 -7.90 3.62
C ASP A 57 -7.68 -8.26 4.56
N MET A 58 -7.40 -9.55 4.76
CA MET A 58 -6.21 -10.01 5.50
C MET A 58 -4.91 -9.50 4.88
N ARG A 59 -4.84 -9.47 3.53
CA ARG A 59 -3.67 -8.93 2.82
C ARG A 59 -3.53 -7.42 3.03
N LYS A 60 -4.63 -6.66 2.98
CA LYS A 60 -4.64 -5.22 3.25
C LYS A 60 -4.18 -4.93 4.67
N GLU A 61 -4.74 -5.62 5.65
CA GLU A 61 -4.40 -5.45 7.06
C GLU A 61 -2.92 -5.78 7.34
N ALA A 62 -2.40 -6.83 6.71
CA ALA A 62 -0.97 -7.17 6.79
C ALA A 62 -0.08 -6.09 6.15
N VAL A 63 -0.49 -5.50 5.01
CA VAL A 63 0.27 -4.41 4.36
C VAL A 63 0.24 -3.13 5.19
N GLU A 64 -0.89 -2.78 5.78
CA GLU A 64 -1.01 -1.63 6.69
C GLU A 64 -0.12 -1.81 7.92
N ALA A 65 -0.16 -3.00 8.54
CA ALA A 65 0.68 -3.29 9.70
C ALA A 65 2.18 -3.25 9.37
N LEU A 66 2.61 -3.78 8.22
CA LEU A 66 4.01 -3.66 7.76
C LEU A 66 4.39 -2.20 7.48
N THR A 67 3.48 -1.40 6.94
CA THR A 67 3.71 0.02 6.72
C THR A 67 3.80 0.78 8.04
N ALA A 68 2.99 0.42 9.04
CA ALA A 68 3.05 0.96 10.40
C ALA A 68 4.36 0.60 11.13
N LEU A 69 4.95 -0.55 10.82
CA LEU A 69 6.29 -0.94 11.28
C LEU A 69 7.42 -0.15 10.60
N GLY A 70 7.10 0.69 9.60
CA GLY A 70 8.05 1.56 8.91
C GLY A 70 8.61 1.00 7.61
N TYR A 71 8.07 -0.12 7.10
CA TYR A 71 8.43 -0.63 5.78
C TYR A 71 7.73 0.18 4.68
N SER A 72 8.35 0.26 3.49
CA SER A 72 7.71 0.91 2.36
C SER A 72 6.48 0.12 1.91
N GLY A 73 5.41 0.80 1.50
CA GLY A 73 4.19 0.13 1.04
C GLY A 73 4.44 -0.85 -0.13
N ALA A 74 5.43 -0.54 -0.97
CA ALA A 74 5.87 -1.42 -2.06
C ALA A 74 6.54 -2.70 -1.56
N ASP A 75 7.41 -2.59 -0.55
CA ASP A 75 8.07 -3.76 0.06
C ASP A 75 7.07 -4.61 0.83
N ALA A 76 6.17 -3.97 1.58
CA ALA A 76 5.09 -4.64 2.29
C ALA A 76 4.21 -5.46 1.33
N LEU A 77 3.77 -4.85 0.23
CA LEU A 77 2.98 -5.54 -0.80
C LEU A 77 3.72 -6.73 -1.42
N LYS A 78 5.02 -6.54 -1.71
CA LYS A 78 5.85 -7.59 -2.30
C LYS A 78 6.05 -8.76 -1.33
N ALA A 79 6.21 -8.47 -0.03
CA ALA A 79 6.36 -9.47 1.01
C ALA A 79 5.08 -10.30 1.19
N VAL A 80 3.93 -9.64 1.34
CA VAL A 80 2.65 -10.34 1.54
C VAL A 80 2.22 -11.12 0.29
N LYS A 81 2.57 -10.64 -0.92
CA LYS A 81 2.28 -11.35 -2.17
C LYS A 81 3.16 -12.59 -2.40
N LYS A 82 4.36 -12.63 -1.81
CA LYS A 82 5.24 -13.81 -1.84
C LYS A 82 4.74 -14.93 -0.93
N VAL A 83 3.93 -14.60 0.07
CA VAL A 83 3.35 -15.59 0.98
C VAL A 83 2.10 -16.16 0.33
N GLU A 84 2.09 -17.47 0.08
CA GLU A 84 0.86 -18.18 -0.29
C GLU A 84 -0.06 -18.22 0.94
N ILE A 85 -1.18 -17.51 0.85
CA ILE A 85 -2.18 -17.48 1.91
C ILE A 85 -3.01 -18.74 1.76
N THR A 86 -2.86 -19.67 2.70
CA THR A 86 -3.73 -20.85 2.82
C THR A 86 -4.93 -20.52 3.71
N GLN A 87 -6.04 -21.26 3.57
CA GLN A 87 -7.28 -21.02 4.33
C GLN A 87 -7.10 -21.12 5.87
N GLU A 88 -5.99 -21.70 6.36
CA GLU A 88 -5.68 -21.80 7.79
C GLU A 88 -4.78 -20.67 8.32
N MET A 89 -4.35 -19.74 7.46
CA MET A 89 -3.48 -18.63 7.89
C MET A 89 -4.27 -17.48 8.50
N ASN A 90 -3.87 -17.06 9.69
CA ASN A 90 -4.32 -15.81 10.32
C ASN A 90 -3.46 -14.62 9.87
N VAL A 91 -3.98 -13.39 10.05
CA VAL A 91 -3.26 -12.13 9.77
C VAL A 91 -1.90 -12.09 10.47
N GLU A 92 -1.83 -12.56 11.72
CA GLU A 92 -0.59 -12.63 12.49
C GLU A 92 0.46 -13.58 11.87
N LEU A 93 0.02 -14.72 11.35
CA LEU A 93 0.88 -15.69 10.67
C LEU A 93 1.35 -15.14 9.32
N LEU A 94 0.45 -14.45 8.60
CA LEU A 94 0.77 -13.75 7.37
C LEU A 94 1.83 -12.67 7.60
N LEU A 95 1.71 -11.90 8.69
CA LEU A 95 2.69 -10.89 9.06
C LEU A 95 4.07 -11.49 9.35
N LYS A 96 4.10 -12.57 10.15
CA LYS A 96 5.35 -13.30 10.46
C LYS A 96 5.99 -13.89 9.20
N ALA A 97 5.19 -14.49 8.32
CA ALA A 97 5.66 -15.06 7.06
C ALA A 97 6.15 -13.98 6.09
N ALA A 98 5.47 -12.83 6.02
CA ALA A 98 5.87 -11.70 5.20
C ALA A 98 7.20 -11.12 5.69
N LEU A 99 7.35 -10.87 7.00
CA LEU A 99 8.62 -10.42 7.59
C LEU A 99 9.75 -11.41 7.32
N LYS A 100 9.49 -12.72 7.46
CA LYS A 100 10.47 -13.76 7.14
C LYS A 100 10.88 -13.78 5.66
N ASN A 101 10.07 -13.26 4.75
CA ASN A 101 10.42 -13.15 3.32
C ASN A 101 11.10 -11.82 2.95
N MET A 102 11.21 -10.89 3.90
CA MET A 102 11.92 -9.61 3.75
C MET A 102 13.38 -9.69 4.23
N PHE A 103 13.73 -10.74 4.99
CA PHE A 103 15.07 -11.06 5.47
C PHE A 103 15.52 -12.42 4.91
#